data_AF-A0A817M505-F1
#
_entry.id   AF-A0A817M505-F1
#
_cell.length_a   1.000
_cell.length_b   1.000
_cell.length_c   1.000
_cell.angle_alpha   90.00
_cell.angle_beta   90.00
_cell.angle_gamma   90.00
#
_symmetry.space_group_name_H-M   'P 1'
#
loop_
_entity.id
_entity.type
_entity.pdbx_description
1 polymer ?
#
loop_
_entity_poly.entity_id
_entity_poly.type
_entity_poly.pdbx_seq_one_letter_code
_entity_poly.pdbx_strand_id
1 'polypeptide(L)'
;MRKMVTNTAWMNSGNFNFDIAIVLMNNNEKGQHIQDVTGGLGITLDSPQQAKATSFGYPKNINNGEIVSNCAGTHLSPTNVAGFTGLRLACTMTGGSSGGP
;
A
#
# COMPACT_ATOMS: atom_id res chain seq x y z
N MET A 1 7.09 9.83 -13.63
CA MET A 1 6.60 8.44 -13.68
C MET A 1 6.80 7.91 -15.09
N ARG A 2 7.33 6.69 -15.24
CA ARG A 2 7.58 6.07 -16.56
C ARG A 2 6.38 5.25 -17.03
N LYS A 3 5.83 4.41 -16.15
CA LYS A 3 4.70 3.52 -16.44
C LYS A 3 3.98 3.17 -15.15
N MET A 4 2.68 2.89 -15.24
CA MET A 4 1.88 2.30 -14.17
C MET A 4 1.18 1.06 -14.72
N VAL A 5 1.09 0.02 -13.90
CA VAL A 5 0.40 -1.23 -14.21
C VAL A 5 -0.50 -1.57 -13.05
N THR A 6 -1.74 -1.92 -13.32
CA THR A 6 -2.71 -2.37 -12.31
C THR A 6 -3.53 -3.53 -12.88
N ASN A 7 -4.32 -4.18 -12.03
CA ASN A 7 -5.21 -5.25 -12.45
C ASN A 7 -6.41 -4.70 -13.24
N THR A 8 -6.81 -5.40 -14.30
CA THR A 8 -7.97 -5.00 -15.12
C THR A 8 -9.28 -4.95 -14.32
N ALA A 9 -9.45 -5.79 -13.29
CA ALA A 9 -10.62 -5.76 -12.41
C ALA A 9 -10.68 -4.49 -11.57
N TRP A 10 -9.54 -3.96 -11.13
CA TRP A 10 -9.49 -2.64 -10.50
C TRP A 10 -9.79 -1.54 -11.51
N MET A 11 -9.08 -1.57 -12.65
CA MET A 11 -9.21 -0.56 -13.70
C MET A 11 -10.66 -0.41 -14.23
N ASN A 12 -11.36 -1.52 -14.43
CA ASN A 12 -12.66 -1.51 -15.11
C ASN A 12 -13.85 -1.36 -14.15
N SER A 13 -13.72 -1.80 -12.89
CA SER A 13 -14.87 -1.87 -11.97
C SER A 13 -14.56 -1.50 -10.53
N GLY A 14 -13.34 -1.03 -10.21
CA GLY A 14 -12.96 -0.67 -8.83
C GLY A 14 -13.03 -1.86 -7.87
N ASN A 15 -12.72 -3.08 -8.34
CA ASN A 15 -12.78 -4.26 -7.48
C ASN A 15 -11.68 -4.23 -6.40
N PHE A 16 -12.07 -3.98 -5.15
CA PHE A 16 -11.16 -3.86 -4.00
C PHE A 16 -10.27 -5.08 -3.75
N ASN A 17 -10.63 -6.27 -4.24
CA ASN A 17 -9.76 -7.45 -4.13
C ASN A 17 -8.48 -7.32 -4.96
N PHE A 18 -8.44 -6.36 -5.88
CA PHE A 18 -7.31 -6.08 -6.75
C PHE A 18 -6.87 -4.62 -6.70
N ASP A 19 -7.15 -3.91 -5.60
CA ASP A 19 -6.70 -2.54 -5.36
C ASP A 19 -5.18 -2.49 -5.10
N ILE A 20 -4.42 -2.70 -6.17
CA ILE A 20 -2.96 -2.67 -6.19
C ILE A 20 -2.48 -2.17 -7.56
N ALA A 21 -1.40 -1.40 -7.54
CA ALA A 21 -0.72 -0.97 -8.75
C ALA A 21 0.80 -1.01 -8.54
N ILE A 22 1.52 -1.25 -9.63
CA ILE A 22 2.98 -1.17 -9.70
C ILE A 22 3.33 0.07 -10.52
N VAL A 23 4.17 0.93 -9.96
CA VAL A 23 4.63 2.16 -10.61
C VAL A 23 6.11 2.04 -10.95
N LEU A 24 6.43 2.13 -12.23
CA LEU A 24 7.80 2.23 -12.70
C LEU A 24 8.19 3.70 -12.70
N MET A 25 9.15 4.03 -11.84
CA MET A 25 9.65 5.40 -11.69
C MET A 25 10.59 5.77 -12.84
N ASN A 26 10.64 7.06 -13.16
CA ASN A 26 11.74 7.57 -13.98
C ASN A 26 13.03 7.53 -13.14
N ASN A 27 14.17 7.57 -13.82
CA ASN A 27 15.42 7.83 -13.15
C ASN A 27 15.38 9.26 -12.57
N ASN A 28 16.13 9.50 -11.49
CA ASN A 28 16.28 10.84 -10.94
C ASN A 28 17.13 11.74 -11.89
N GLU A 29 17.32 13.00 -11.53
CA GLU A 29 18.11 13.96 -12.31
C GLU A 29 19.57 13.53 -12.53
N LYS A 30 20.08 12.63 -11.69
CA LYS A 30 21.43 12.04 -11.79
C LYS A 30 21.45 10.73 -12.60
N GLY A 31 20.33 10.33 -13.20
CA GLY A 31 20.22 9.11 -13.99
C GLY A 31 20.14 7.82 -13.17
N GLN A 32 19.89 7.89 -11.86
CA GLN A 32 19.86 6.72 -10.97
C GLN A 32 18.45 6.12 -10.86
N HIS A 33 18.36 4.79 -10.70
CA HIS A 33 17.09 4.15 -10.34
C HIS A 33 16.77 4.36 -8.85
N ILE A 34 15.48 4.40 -8.51
CA ILE A 34 15.05 4.67 -7.12
C ILE A 34 15.65 3.66 -6.13
N GLN A 35 15.64 2.37 -6.47
CA GLN A 35 16.15 1.29 -5.61
C GLN A 35 17.66 1.38 -5.36
N ASP A 36 18.43 1.97 -6.29
CA ASP A 36 19.88 2.13 -6.13
C ASP A 36 20.21 3.21 -5.09
N VAL A 37 19.26 4.12 -4.83
CA VAL A 37 19.42 5.24 -3.90
C VAL A 37 18.78 4.94 -2.54
N THR A 38 17.60 4.33 -2.52
CA THR A 38 16.81 4.12 -1.28
C THR A 38 16.86 2.69 -0.76
N GLY A 39 17.41 1.75 -1.53
CA GLY A 39 17.14 0.33 -1.36
C GLY A 39 15.71 -0.03 -1.79
N GLY A 40 15.35 -1.30 -1.58
CA GLY A 40 14.01 -1.81 -1.88
C GLY A 40 13.56 -2.79 -0.80
N LEU A 41 12.26 -2.76 -0.50
CA LEU A 41 11.62 -3.79 0.32
C LEU A 41 11.29 -5.01 -0.55
N GLY A 42 11.37 -6.20 0.04
CA GLY A 42 10.88 -7.42 -0.59
C GLY A 42 9.35 -7.45 -0.66
N ILE A 43 8.81 -8.34 -1.50
CA ILE A 43 7.37 -8.57 -1.62
C ILE A 43 7.09 -10.02 -1.22
N THR A 44 6.09 -10.22 -0.36
CA THR A 44 5.59 -11.55 0.01
C THR A 44 4.20 -11.73 -0.57
N LEU A 45 3.99 -12.85 -1.26
CA LEU A 45 2.68 -13.29 -1.74
C LEU A 45 2.24 -14.49 -0.89
N ASP A 46 0.93 -14.77 -0.87
CA ASP A 46 0.34 -15.93 -0.20
C ASP A 46 0.68 -16.03 1.30
N SER A 47 0.82 -14.87 1.95
CA SER A 47 1.09 -14.78 3.39
C SER A 47 -0.09 -15.30 4.22
N PRO A 48 0.14 -15.93 5.38
CA PRO A 48 -0.93 -16.38 6.26
C PRO A 48 -1.87 -15.24 6.69
N GLN A 49 -3.18 -15.51 6.71
CA GLN A 49 -4.20 -14.50 7.03
C GLN A 49 -4.08 -13.90 8.45
N GLN A 50 -3.44 -14.60 9.39
CA GLN A 50 -3.26 -14.16 10.79
C GLN A 50 -1.81 -13.71 11.06
N ALA A 51 -1.08 -13.27 10.04
CA ALA A 51 0.25 -12.71 10.22
C ALA A 51 0.18 -11.39 11.01
N LYS A 52 1.24 -11.13 11.80
CA LYS A 52 1.51 -9.79 12.32
C LYS A 52 2.05 -8.93 11.19
N ALA A 53 1.57 -7.69 11.11
CA ALA A 53 2.03 -6.71 10.15
C ALA A 53 2.14 -5.33 10.78
N THR A 54 2.98 -4.50 10.18
CA THR A 54 3.04 -3.07 10.44
C THR A 54 2.77 -2.37 9.12
N SER A 55 1.73 -1.55 9.07
CA SER A 55 1.45 -0.72 7.91
C SER A 55 1.92 0.70 8.12
N PHE A 56 2.57 1.29 7.11
CA PHE A 56 3.12 2.65 7.14
C PHE A 56 2.41 3.55 6.15
N GLY A 57 2.35 4.86 6.40
CA GLY A 57 1.78 5.82 5.45
C GLY A 57 1.91 7.27 5.86
N TYR A 58 1.38 8.17 5.02
CA TYR A 58 1.39 9.63 5.23
C TYR A 58 -0.04 10.17 5.35
N PRO A 59 -0.75 9.89 6.47
CA PRO A 59 -2.17 10.19 6.57
C PRO A 59 -2.44 11.66 6.87
N LYS A 60 -3.45 12.25 6.21
CA LYS A 60 -3.79 13.68 6.35
C LYS A 60 -4.17 14.10 7.76
N ASN A 61 -4.74 13.19 8.57
CA ASN A 61 -5.09 13.52 9.96
C ASN A 61 -3.88 13.69 10.89
N ILE A 62 -2.67 13.32 10.46
CA ILE A 62 -1.44 13.45 11.25
C ILE A 62 -0.51 14.41 10.53
N ASN A 63 -0.32 15.59 11.12
CA ASN A 63 0.50 16.67 10.56
C ASN A 63 0.24 16.92 9.05
N ASN A 64 -1.03 16.90 8.64
CA ASN A 64 -1.45 17.10 7.26
C ASN A 64 -0.79 16.15 6.22
N GLY A 65 -0.32 14.98 6.66
CA GLY A 65 0.37 14.01 5.80
C GLY A 65 1.85 14.31 5.54
N GLU A 66 2.46 15.23 6.28
CA GLU A 66 3.88 15.60 6.07
C GLU A 66 4.86 14.68 6.81
N ILE A 67 4.36 13.85 7.74
CA ILE A 67 5.18 12.88 8.47
C ILE A 67 4.66 11.47 8.26
N VAL A 68 5.58 10.51 8.31
CA VAL A 68 5.24 9.09 8.31
C VAL A 68 4.56 8.72 9.62
N SER A 69 3.54 7.88 9.53
CA SER A 69 2.89 7.23 10.67
C SER A 69 2.73 5.73 10.39
N ASN A 70 2.37 4.97 11.41
CA ASN A 70 2.20 3.52 11.28
C ASN A 70 1.13 2.97 12.20
N CYS A 71 0.60 1.81 11.82
CA CYS A 71 -0.25 0.95 12.63
C CYS A 71 0.37 -0.45 12.66
N ALA A 72 0.35 -1.13 13.81
CA ALA A 72 0.90 -2.48 13.93
C ALA A 72 -0.07 -3.39 14.67
N GLY A 73 -0.11 -4.66 14.28
CA GLY A 73 -1.00 -5.64 14.88
C GLY A 73 -1.12 -6.92 14.07
N THR A 74 -2.05 -7.77 14.47
CA THR A 74 -2.40 -8.98 13.72
C THR A 74 -3.49 -8.65 12.72
N HIS A 75 -3.37 -9.17 11.50
CA HIS A 75 -4.42 -9.09 10.50
C HIS A 75 -5.74 -9.71 11.01
N LEU A 76 -6.84 -9.05 10.69
CA LEU A 76 -8.19 -9.45 11.04
C LEU A 76 -8.99 -9.72 9.75
N SER A 77 -9.94 -10.63 9.85
CA SER A 77 -10.94 -10.95 8.81
C SER A 77 -12.22 -11.44 9.51
N PRO A 78 -13.44 -11.18 9.00
CA PRO A 78 -13.75 -10.47 7.76
C PRO A 78 -13.57 -8.95 7.86
N THR A 79 -13.54 -8.29 6.70
CA THR A 79 -13.62 -6.82 6.59
C THR A 79 -15.08 -6.36 6.59
N ASN A 80 -15.31 -5.09 6.88
CA ASN A 80 -16.62 -4.44 6.75
C ASN A 80 -16.84 -3.83 5.35
N VAL A 81 -15.96 -4.11 4.39
CA VAL A 81 -16.05 -3.59 3.02
C VAL A 81 -16.77 -4.63 2.16
N ALA A 82 -17.95 -4.26 1.64
CA ALA A 82 -18.76 -5.15 0.82
C ALA A 82 -17.98 -5.61 -0.42
N GLY A 83 -17.97 -6.93 -0.67
CA GLY A 83 -17.27 -7.52 -1.81
C GLY A 83 -15.75 -7.62 -1.67
N PHE A 84 -15.16 -7.21 -0.55
CA PHE A 84 -13.72 -7.32 -0.30
C PHE A 84 -13.40 -8.50 0.64
N THR A 85 -12.58 -9.43 0.16
CA THR A 85 -12.16 -10.63 0.89
C THR A 85 -10.73 -10.53 1.44
N GLY A 86 -10.14 -9.34 1.45
CA GLY A 86 -8.80 -9.12 1.96
C GLY A 86 -8.72 -9.06 3.49
N LEU A 87 -7.56 -8.59 3.97
CA LEU A 87 -7.24 -8.49 5.39
C LEU A 87 -7.44 -7.04 5.86
N ARG A 88 -7.78 -6.87 7.14
CA ARG A 88 -7.81 -5.54 7.78
C ARG A 88 -6.82 -5.47 8.94
N LEU A 89 -6.32 -4.28 9.21
CA LEU A 89 -5.53 -3.95 10.40
C LEU A 89 -6.27 -2.86 11.18
N ALA A 90 -6.30 -2.96 12.51
CA ALA A 90 -6.84 -1.88 13.34
C ALA A 90 -5.94 -0.64 13.19
N CYS A 91 -6.46 0.42 12.58
CA CYS A 91 -5.66 1.58 12.22
C CYS A 91 -6.47 2.87 12.21
N THR A 92 -5.86 3.95 12.68
CA THR A 92 -6.46 5.30 12.78
C THR A 92 -5.94 6.26 11.70
N MET A 93 -5.06 5.79 10.81
CA MET A 93 -4.60 6.55 9.66
C MET A 93 -5.77 6.82 8.70
N THR A 94 -5.93 8.07 8.25
CA THR A 94 -6.95 8.45 7.27
C THR A 94 -6.37 8.60 5.85
N GLY A 95 -7.18 9.10 4.91
CA GLY A 95 -6.77 9.33 3.53
C GLY A 95 -5.42 10.06 3.42
N GLY A 96 -4.61 9.63 2.45
CA GLY A 96 -3.17 9.94 2.39
C GLY A 96 -2.29 8.75 2.77
N SER A 97 -2.78 7.83 3.60
CA SER A 97 -2.08 6.56 3.88
C SER A 97 -2.23 5.49 2.79
N SER A 98 -3.24 5.62 1.92
CA SER A 98 -3.53 4.64 0.87
C SER A 98 -2.32 4.36 -0.02
N GLY A 99 -2.03 3.07 -0.25
CA GLY A 99 -0.86 2.61 -1.02
C GLY A 99 0.42 2.44 -0.18
N GLY A 100 0.37 2.73 1.11
CA GLY A 100 1.45 2.42 2.05
C GLY A 100 1.69 0.90 2.22
N PRO A 101 2.93 0.49 2.56
CA PRO A 101 3.26 -0.92 2.80
C PRO A 101 2.71 -1.42 4.13
#